data_AF-A0A5N3UI85-F1
#
_entry.id   AF-A0A5N3UI85-F1
#
_cell.length_a   1.000
_cell.length_b   1.000
_cell.length_c   1.000
_cell.angle_alpha   90.00
_cell.angle_beta   90.00
_cell.angle_gamma   90.00
#
_symmetry.space_group_name_H-M   'P 1'
#
loop_
_entity.id
_entity.type
_entity.pdbx_description
1 polymer ?
#
loop_
_entity_poly.entity_id
_entity_poly.type
_entity_poly.pdbx_seq_one_letter_code
_entity_poly.pdbx_strand_id
1 'polypeptide(L)'
;KQDKPKAKHPKTHGWKKIFHTNGDQKKAGVTILISDKIDFKIKAVKRDKEGHYIMIKGSIQEEDITIINIYAPNIGAPQYVKQMLTSMKGEINSNTIIVGDFNNPLTTMDR
;
A
#
# COMPACT_ATOMS: atom_id res chain seq x y z
N LYS A 1 10.53 -24.78 -15.23
CA LYS A 1 10.29 -23.79 -14.14
C LYS A 1 10.80 -22.45 -14.66
N GLN A 2 9.90 -21.52 -14.98
CA GLN A 2 10.27 -20.23 -15.54
C GLN A 2 10.44 -19.24 -14.40
N ASP A 3 11.68 -18.79 -14.16
CA ASP A 3 11.98 -17.77 -13.17
C ASP A 3 11.25 -16.48 -13.54
N LYS A 4 10.25 -16.12 -12.74
CA LYS A 4 9.59 -14.81 -12.84
C LYS A 4 10.65 -13.74 -12.56
N PRO A 5 10.79 -12.70 -13.41
CA PRO A 5 11.78 -11.67 -13.19
C PRO A 5 11.45 -10.93 -11.89
N LYS A 6 12.33 -11.04 -10.89
CA LYS A 6 12.30 -10.18 -9.70
C LYS A 6 12.42 -8.74 -10.20
N ALA A 7 11.46 -7.89 -9.86
CA ALA A 7 11.52 -6.47 -10.17
C ALA A 7 12.85 -5.91 -9.63
N LYS A 8 13.60 -5.20 -10.47
CA LYS A 8 14.87 -4.58 -10.07
C LYS A 8 14.58 -3.59 -8.93
N HIS A 9 15.19 -3.79 -7.78
CA HIS A 9 15.13 -2.84 -6.67
C HIS A 9 15.64 -1.48 -7.18
N PRO A 10 14.86 -0.39 -7.06
CA PRO A 10 15.35 0.95 -7.34
C PRO A 10 16.59 1.21 -6.48
N LYS A 11 17.72 1.61 -7.09
CA LYS A 11 18.89 2.08 -6.34
C LYS A 11 18.57 3.48 -5.79
N THR A 12 17.91 3.53 -4.66
CA THR A 12 17.40 4.78 -4.06
C THR A 12 18.28 5.19 -2.89
N HIS A 13 19.29 6.01 -3.17
CA HIS A 13 20.06 6.69 -2.14
C HIS A 13 19.09 7.50 -1.25
N GLY A 14 19.15 7.35 0.08
CA GLY A 14 18.23 8.02 1.01
C GLY A 14 16.94 7.26 1.39
N TRP A 15 16.73 6.04 0.88
CA TRP A 15 15.54 5.24 1.18
C TRP A 15 15.94 3.85 1.68
N LYS A 16 15.86 3.64 3.00
CA LYS A 16 16.34 2.42 3.65
C LYS A 16 15.30 1.30 3.68
N LYS A 17 14.03 1.63 3.84
CA LYS A 17 12.94 0.65 4.01
C LYS A 17 12.01 0.72 2.81
N ILE A 18 11.89 -0.39 2.09
CA ILE A 18 11.08 -0.52 0.88
C ILE A 18 10.13 -1.69 1.08
N PHE A 19 8.83 -1.42 1.00
CA PHE A 19 7.78 -2.42 1.08
C PHE A 19 7.00 -2.41 -0.23
N HIS A 20 6.88 -3.54 -0.91
CA HIS A 20 6.10 -3.64 -2.14
C HIS A 20 5.29 -4.92 -2.20
N THR A 21 4.28 -4.92 -3.06
CA THR A 21 3.62 -6.12 -3.58
C THR A 21 3.35 -5.96 -5.07
N ASN A 22 3.31 -7.06 -5.81
CA ASN A 22 3.04 -7.09 -7.25
C ASN A 22 2.09 -8.24 -7.56
N GLY A 23 1.14 -8.01 -8.46
CA GLY A 23 0.28 -9.05 -8.99
C GLY A 23 0.98 -9.94 -10.01
N ASP A 24 0.40 -11.11 -10.23
CA ASP A 24 0.77 -11.97 -11.33
C ASP A 24 0.50 -11.24 -12.66
N GLN A 25 1.54 -11.05 -13.48
CA GLN A 25 1.54 -10.35 -14.78
C GLN A 25 1.88 -8.84 -14.79
N LYS A 26 2.45 -8.26 -13.72
CA LYS A 26 2.86 -6.82 -13.70
C LYS A 26 1.71 -5.82 -13.96
N LYS A 27 0.46 -6.23 -13.75
CA LYS A 27 -0.74 -5.42 -13.99
C LYS A 27 -1.08 -4.48 -12.82
N ALA A 28 -0.72 -4.89 -11.61
CA ALA A 28 -0.88 -4.10 -10.40
C ALA A 28 0.37 -4.25 -9.53
N GLY A 29 0.73 -3.16 -8.87
CA GLY A 29 1.83 -3.14 -7.93
C GLY A 29 1.86 -1.83 -7.16
N VAL A 30 2.06 -1.93 -5.86
CA VAL A 30 2.17 -0.79 -4.97
C VAL A 30 3.45 -0.88 -4.17
N THR A 31 4.04 0.28 -3.87
CA THR A 31 5.25 0.39 -3.08
C THR A 31 5.11 1.51 -2.05
N ILE A 32 5.63 1.28 -0.84
CA ILE A 32 5.90 2.30 0.17
C ILE A 32 7.41 2.35 0.36
N LEU A 33 7.99 3.53 0.17
CA LEU A 33 9.38 3.81 0.51
C LEU A 33 9.40 4.72 1.74
N ILE A 34 10.25 4.39 2.71
CA ILE A 34 10.47 5.22 3.89
C ILE A 34 11.92 5.72 3.87
N SER A 35 12.06 7.04 3.99
CA SER A 35 13.36 7.71 4.03
C SER A 35 14.21 7.14 5.17
N ASP A 36 15.51 7.05 4.93
CA ASP A 36 16.50 6.70 5.95
C ASP A 36 16.51 7.68 7.14
N LYS A 37 16.04 8.92 6.95
CA LYS A 37 15.91 9.94 7.99
C LYS A 37 14.78 9.66 8.98
N ILE A 38 13.88 8.74 8.67
CA ILE A 38 12.74 8.41 9.54
C ILE A 38 13.02 7.10 10.28
N ASP A 39 13.07 7.16 11.61
CA ASP A 39 13.15 5.97 12.45
C ASP A 39 11.79 5.26 12.58
N PHE A 40 11.34 4.68 11.46
CA PHE A 40 10.11 3.92 11.42
C PHE A 40 10.29 2.50 11.97
N LYS A 41 9.72 2.17 13.12
CA LYS A 41 9.81 0.82 13.71
C LYS A 41 8.69 -0.05 13.15
N ILE A 42 9.02 -1.02 12.30
CA ILE A 42 8.01 -1.91 11.69
C ILE A 42 7.44 -2.89 12.73
N LYS A 43 6.13 -3.06 12.76
CA LYS A 43 5.41 -4.04 13.60
C LYS A 43 4.77 -5.15 12.76
N ALA A 44 4.14 -4.78 11.64
CA ALA A 44 3.52 -5.75 10.74
C ALA A 44 3.50 -5.25 9.30
N VAL A 45 3.51 -6.19 8.34
CA VAL A 45 3.33 -5.91 6.91
C VAL A 45 2.33 -6.89 6.35
N LYS A 46 1.23 -6.38 5.76
CA LYS A 46 0.24 -7.17 5.03
C LYS A 46 0.28 -6.77 3.56
N ARG A 47 0.46 -7.76 2.69
CA ARG A 47 0.57 -7.58 1.24
C ARG A 47 -0.61 -8.24 0.58
N ASP A 48 -1.26 -7.51 -0.32
CA ASP A 48 -2.23 -8.10 -1.21
C ASP A 48 -1.56 -9.06 -2.19
N LYS A 49 -2.21 -10.17 -2.50
CA LYS A 49 -1.70 -11.19 -3.43
C LYS A 49 -1.75 -10.71 -4.88
N GLU A 50 -2.74 -9.90 -5.22
CA GLU A 50 -2.95 -9.39 -6.57
C GLU A 50 -2.22 -8.06 -6.82
N GLY A 51 -1.55 -7.52 -5.80
CA GLY A 51 -0.73 -6.31 -5.91
C GLY A 51 -1.50 -5.00 -5.76
N HIS A 52 -2.77 -5.05 -5.36
CA HIS A 52 -3.64 -3.88 -5.27
C HIS A 52 -3.47 -3.07 -3.99
N TYR A 53 -2.94 -3.65 -2.92
CA TYR A 53 -2.60 -2.86 -1.74
C TYR A 53 -1.44 -3.41 -0.92
N ILE A 54 -0.84 -2.53 -0.15
CA ILE A 54 0.08 -2.88 0.92
C ILE A 54 -0.29 -2.09 2.18
N MET A 55 -0.35 -2.79 3.30
CA MET A 55 -0.54 -2.21 4.62
C MET A 55 0.72 -2.44 5.44
N ILE A 56 1.22 -1.38 6.04
CA ILE A 56 2.30 -1.45 7.03
C ILE A 56 1.79 -0.87 8.36
N LYS A 57 2.11 -1.56 9.45
CA LYS A 57 1.94 -1.07 10.81
C LYS A 57 3.31 -0.85 11.41
N GLY A 58 3.51 0.28 12.07
CA GLY A 58 4.75 0.58 12.74
C GLY A 58 4.59 1.70 13.74
N SER A 59 5.71 2.27 14.16
CA SER A 59 5.70 3.51 14.95
C SER A 59 6.78 4.50 14.51
N ILE A 60 6.50 5.77 14.74
CA ILE A 60 7.43 6.89 14.57
C ILE A 60 7.38 7.67 15.89
N GLN A 61 8.53 7.91 16.52
CA GLN A 61 8.57 8.60 17.84
C GLN A 61 7.62 7.96 18.87
N GLU A 62 7.57 6.63 18.91
CA GLU A 62 6.71 5.83 19.80
C GLU A 62 5.20 5.89 19.50
N GLU A 63 4.76 6.70 18.56
CA GLU A 63 3.36 6.74 18.13
C GLU A 63 3.08 5.67 17.06
N ASP A 64 2.06 4.85 17.31
CA ASP A 64 1.65 3.77 16.42
C ASP A 64 0.90 4.29 15.21
N ILE A 65 1.40 4.00 14.00
CA ILE A 65 0.81 4.42 12.73
C ILE A 65 0.55 3.22 11.83
N THR A 66 -0.59 3.25 11.13
CA THR A 66 -0.92 2.32 10.05
C THR A 66 -0.95 3.08 8.72
N ILE A 67 -0.20 2.61 7.72
CA ILE A 67 -0.21 3.19 6.38
C ILE A 67 -0.70 2.13 5.41
N ILE A 68 -1.74 2.47 4.65
CA ILE A 68 -2.34 1.62 3.61
C ILE A 68 -2.17 2.35 2.28
N ASN A 69 -1.40 1.78 1.36
CA ASN A 69 -1.29 2.27 -0.01
C ASN A 69 -2.12 1.37 -0.94
N ILE A 70 -3.05 1.97 -1.69
CA ILE A 70 -4.04 1.31 -2.53
C ILE A 70 -3.82 1.67 -4.01
N TYR A 71 -3.98 0.69 -4.87
CA TYR A 71 -4.17 0.84 -6.30
C TYR A 71 -5.41 0.04 -6.71
N ALA A 72 -6.56 0.72 -6.77
CA ALA A 72 -7.82 0.10 -7.16
C ALA A 72 -7.81 -0.27 -8.65
N PRO A 73 -8.53 -1.32 -9.08
CA PRO A 73 -8.67 -1.63 -10.50
C PRO A 73 -9.50 -0.55 -11.23
N ASN A 74 -9.18 -0.29 -12.50
CA ASN A 74 -9.92 0.69 -13.33
C ASN A 74 -11.42 0.36 -13.47
N ILE A 75 -11.78 -0.92 -13.47
CA ILE A 75 -13.16 -1.40 -13.60
C ILE A 75 -13.66 -1.82 -12.22
N GLY A 76 -14.81 -1.26 -11.81
CA GLY A 76 -15.42 -1.62 -10.53
C GLY A 76 -14.73 -1.02 -9.30
N ALA A 77 -13.89 0.00 -9.49
CA ALA A 77 -13.13 0.67 -8.42
C ALA A 77 -13.95 1.01 -7.16
N PRO A 78 -15.18 1.60 -7.25
CA PRO A 78 -15.95 1.95 -6.07
C PRO A 78 -16.32 0.73 -5.22
N GLN A 79 -16.72 -0.36 -5.87
CA GLN A 79 -17.09 -1.61 -5.22
C GLN A 79 -15.86 -2.28 -4.59
N TYR A 80 -14.73 -2.29 -5.31
CA TYR A 80 -13.46 -2.82 -4.82
C TYR A 80 -13.01 -2.10 -3.55
N VAL A 81 -12.93 -0.76 -3.59
CA VAL A 81 -12.51 0.06 -2.44
C VAL A 81 -13.44 -0.17 -1.25
N LYS A 82 -14.76 -0.21 -1.46
CA LYS A 82 -15.74 -0.48 -0.40
C LYS A 82 -15.53 -1.86 0.23
N GLN A 83 -15.37 -2.91 -0.56
CA GLN A 83 -15.15 -4.27 -0.07
C GLN A 83 -13.82 -4.38 0.69
N MET A 84 -12.77 -3.78 0.15
CA MET A 84 -11.45 -3.75 0.76
C MET A 84 -11.48 -3.05 2.12
N LEU A 85 -12.02 -1.83 2.21
CA LEU A 85 -12.16 -1.10 3.47
C LEU A 85 -13.01 -1.87 4.49
N THR A 86 -14.09 -2.53 4.04
CA THR A 86 -14.91 -3.39 4.89
C THR A 86 -14.10 -4.56 5.46
N SER A 87 -13.31 -5.24 4.62
CA SER A 87 -12.48 -6.37 5.02
C SER A 87 -11.36 -6.01 6.00
N MET A 88 -10.93 -4.75 6.01
CA MET A 88 -9.87 -4.24 6.86
C MET A 88 -10.37 -3.40 8.04
N LYS A 89 -11.69 -3.35 8.28
CA LYS A 89 -12.28 -2.49 9.31
C LYS A 89 -11.66 -2.69 10.70
N GLY A 90 -11.29 -3.92 11.07
CA GLY A 90 -10.62 -4.22 12.34
C GLY A 90 -9.15 -3.78 12.42
N GLU A 91 -8.54 -3.45 11.29
CA GLU A 91 -7.16 -2.96 11.21
C GLU A 91 -7.07 -1.43 11.24
N ILE A 92 -8.17 -0.75 10.89
CA ILE A 92 -8.27 0.71 10.79
C ILE A 92 -8.55 1.29 12.18
N ASN A 93 -7.76 2.29 12.56
CA ASN A 93 -7.88 3.04 13.81
C ASN A 93 -7.73 4.55 13.55
N SER A 94 -7.70 5.35 14.62
CA SER A 94 -7.57 6.81 14.54
C SER A 94 -6.25 7.28 13.90
N ASN A 95 -5.19 6.48 13.97
CA ASN A 95 -3.88 6.80 13.37
C ASN A 95 -3.59 5.94 12.13
N THR A 96 -4.61 5.81 11.27
CA THR A 96 -4.50 5.13 9.98
C THR A 96 -4.53 6.13 8.84
N ILE A 97 -3.52 6.07 7.97
CA ILE A 97 -3.47 6.84 6.73
C ILE A 97 -3.76 5.88 5.58
N ILE A 98 -4.80 6.19 4.79
CA ILE A 98 -5.15 5.47 3.57
C ILE A 98 -4.86 6.39 2.39
N VAL A 99 -3.98 5.95 1.50
CA VAL A 99 -3.50 6.72 0.35
C VAL A 99 -3.48 5.86 -0.91
N GLY A 100 -3.25 6.51 -2.05
CA GLY A 100 -3.01 5.86 -3.32
C GLY A 100 -4.02 6.28 -4.38
N ASP A 101 -4.18 5.43 -5.38
CA ASP A 101 -5.09 5.64 -6.50
C ASP A 101 -6.35 4.80 -6.30
N PHE A 102 -7.44 5.48 -5.98
CA PHE A 102 -8.74 4.84 -5.77
C PHE A 102 -9.47 4.56 -7.09
N ASN A 103 -8.99 5.04 -8.24
CA ASN A 103 -9.64 4.96 -9.55
C ASN A 103 -11.13 5.31 -9.52
N ASN A 104 -11.51 6.20 -8.62
CA ASN A 104 -12.88 6.63 -8.39
C ASN A 104 -12.90 8.05 -7.80
N PRO A 105 -13.72 8.97 -8.34
CA PRO A 105 -14.04 10.24 -7.71
C PRO A 105 -14.56 10.01 -6.28
N LEU A 106 -13.99 10.70 -5.30
CA LEU A 106 -14.45 10.63 -3.91
C LEU A 106 -15.69 11.52 -3.70
N THR A 107 -15.77 12.59 -4.48
CA THR A 107 -16.88 13.53 -4.51
C THR A 107 -17.31 13.82 -5.94
N THR A 108 -18.45 14.49 -6.12
CA THR A 108 -18.89 14.97 -7.43
C THR A 108 -17.97 16.06 -8.00
N MET A 109 -17.16 16.73 -7.17
CA MET A 109 -16.23 17.76 -7.61
C MET A 109 -14.93 17.20 -8.19
N ASP A 110 -14.65 15.91 -7.99
CA ASP A 110 -13.44 15.24 -8.51
C ASP A 110 -13.63 14.70 -9.95
N ARG A 111 -14.72 15.06 -10.63
CA ARG A 111 -15.07 14.62 -12.00
C ARG A 111 -14.71 15.64 -13.06
#